data_AF-A0A9D0XT19-F1
#
_entry.id   AF-A0A9D0XT19-F1
#
_cell.length_a   1.000
_cell.length_b   1.000
_cell.length_c   1.000
_cell.angle_alpha   90.00
_cell.angle_beta   90.00
_cell.angle_gamma   90.00
#
_symmetry.space_group_name_H-M   'P 1'
#
loop_
_entity.id
_entity.type
_entity.pdbx_description
1 polymer ?
#
loop_
_entity_poly.entity_id
_entity_poly.type
_entity_poly.pdbx_seq_one_letter_code
_entity_poly.pdbx_strand_id
1 'polypeptide(L)'
;MSSNKLTLAQVSWINEAVPKSEQFEDFYFSTDGGMAEVEHTFIKPSKLAERFQNLADNQVFRIAETGFGSGLNFLMTCDLWLQLASHSAQLHFISFEKYPLDNPDLAKAHQAFPTLSHLAKELQDKYPLLLPGWHDVWLFNNRVRLTLWFGDVLKGLPECDASNSSKVDVWFLDGFAPVKNPDMWQPGLYQQMARLSHLETTFATFTAAGDVRRALQKVGFEVNKASGFGKKREICSGCLIQQRPYSLKTPWFSRPEPVNNKKPGKAIVIGAGLAGGAMANKLAQAGWQVNVLEAGEEVATQASGNLAGAVHPLITADWNLRSQWYLQGFEATLRAVLPWLKESNKNIASLEASRETSKEIYLKSELGDLAGLVQLAVTETSLKRITEAFKRVGLPENFVREVTQKQAEDLIGSRVNVSGVLFPQGGWLYPKAIIQRCLANDNIELVTNCKVLDIQQMSKNNQVSWQVVTKQKNFSADV
;
A
#
# COMPACT_ATOMS: atom_id res chain seq x y z
N MET A 1 18.73 3.95 24.77
CA MET A 1 17.98 3.20 23.74
C MET A 1 17.05 4.20 23.06
N SER A 2 17.13 4.34 21.74
CA SER A 2 16.39 5.36 20.98
C SER A 2 14.88 5.07 20.98
N SER A 3 14.08 6.11 21.14
CA SER A 3 12.63 6.06 20.89
C SER A 3 12.38 5.73 19.42
N ASN A 4 11.45 4.83 19.13
CA ASN A 4 10.98 4.57 17.75
C ASN A 4 9.76 5.44 17.41
N LYS A 5 9.43 6.41 18.26
CA LYS A 5 8.26 7.27 18.05
C LYS A 5 8.49 8.19 16.84
N LEU A 6 7.51 8.21 15.95
CA LEU A 6 7.49 9.12 14.83
C LEU A 6 7.40 10.58 15.33
N THR A 7 8.18 11.48 14.75
CA THR A 7 8.08 12.91 15.02
C THR A 7 7.18 13.52 13.96
N LEU A 8 6.12 14.20 14.38
CA LEU A 8 5.16 14.84 13.48
C LEU A 8 5.64 16.23 13.08
N ALA A 9 5.14 16.73 11.95
CA ALA A 9 5.38 18.11 11.55
C ALA A 9 4.88 19.09 12.64
N GLN A 10 5.64 20.17 12.85
CA GLN A 10 5.17 21.34 13.59
C GLN A 10 4.90 22.44 12.56
N VAL A 11 3.66 22.93 12.52
CA VAL A 11 3.22 23.88 11.51
C VAL A 11 2.63 25.15 12.11
N SER A 12 3.05 26.27 11.54
CA SER A 12 2.40 27.57 11.71
C SER A 12 1.59 27.90 10.45
N TRP A 13 0.55 28.72 10.60
CA TRP A 13 -0.40 29.00 9.52
C TRP A 13 -0.36 30.48 9.15
N ILE A 14 -0.12 30.77 7.86
CA ILE A 14 -0.22 32.13 7.34
C ILE A 14 -1.59 32.30 6.67
N ASN A 15 -2.27 33.40 7.02
CA ASN A 15 -3.62 33.73 6.53
C ASN A 15 -4.60 32.55 6.71
N GLU A 16 -4.42 31.77 7.78
CA GLU A 16 -5.19 30.58 8.16
C GLU A 16 -5.21 29.41 7.14
N ALA A 17 -4.57 29.54 5.97
CA ALA A 17 -4.70 28.58 4.87
C ALA A 17 -3.36 27.97 4.40
N VAL A 18 -2.23 28.65 4.59
CA VAL A 18 -0.93 28.19 4.07
C VAL A 18 -0.06 27.66 5.22
N PRO A 19 0.24 26.35 5.26
CA PRO A 19 1.09 25.78 6.29
C PRO A 19 2.56 26.09 6.02
N LYS A 20 3.24 26.53 7.07
CA LYS A 20 4.67 26.76 7.13
C LYS A 20 5.27 25.79 8.16
N SER A 21 6.26 25.01 7.74
CA SER A 21 7.04 24.19 8.66
C SER A 21 7.84 25.08 9.59
N GLU A 22 7.69 24.89 10.90
CA GLU A 22 8.50 25.58 11.91
C GLU A 22 9.95 25.08 11.89
N GLN A 23 10.15 23.78 11.64
CA GLN A 23 11.47 23.16 11.63
C GLN A 23 12.33 23.63 10.46
N PHE A 24 11.75 23.75 9.27
CA PHE A 24 12.48 24.15 8.06
C PHE A 24 12.28 25.62 7.69
N GLU A 25 11.45 26.33 8.45
CA GLU A 25 11.08 27.73 8.23
C GLU A 25 10.62 28.02 6.79
N ASP A 26 9.91 27.08 6.17
CA ASP A 26 9.50 27.13 4.77
C ASP A 26 8.06 26.67 4.56
N PHE A 27 7.47 27.08 3.44
CA PHE A 27 6.09 26.73 3.10
C PHE A 27 6.02 25.35 2.43
N TYR A 28 4.94 24.62 2.69
CA TYR A 28 4.66 23.35 2.00
C TYR A 28 4.21 23.55 0.55
N PHE A 29 3.67 24.72 0.21
CA PHE A 29 3.32 25.11 -1.15
C PHE A 29 3.36 26.64 -1.31
N SER A 30 3.54 27.13 -2.55
CA SER A 30 3.66 28.56 -2.81
C SER A 30 2.41 29.36 -2.40
N THR A 31 2.67 30.52 -1.78
CA THR A 31 1.67 31.55 -1.48
C THR A 31 1.12 32.24 -2.75
N ASP A 32 1.86 32.17 -3.85
CA ASP A 32 1.50 32.79 -5.14
C ASP A 32 0.58 31.86 -5.98
N GLY A 33 0.24 30.67 -5.47
CA GLY A 33 -0.70 29.73 -6.08
C GLY A 33 -0.16 28.29 -6.13
N GLY A 34 -0.34 27.52 -5.05
CA GLY A 34 0.19 26.16 -4.93
C GLY A 34 -0.17 25.21 -6.08
N MET A 35 -1.45 25.16 -6.50
CA MET A 35 -1.85 24.28 -7.61
C MET A 35 -1.18 24.64 -8.93
N ALA A 36 -1.07 25.94 -9.24
CA ALA A 36 -0.43 26.40 -10.48
C ALA A 36 1.08 26.13 -10.47
N GLU A 37 1.73 26.22 -9.31
CA GLU A 37 3.14 25.84 -9.14
C GLU A 37 3.36 24.35 -9.39
N VAL A 38 2.54 23.48 -8.81
CA VAL A 38 2.62 22.03 -9.00
C VAL A 38 2.40 21.65 -10.46
N GLU A 39 1.40 22.25 -11.09
CA GLU A 39 1.13 22.07 -12.52
C GLU A 39 2.35 22.44 -13.38
N HIS A 40 2.95 23.60 -13.11
CA HIS A 40 4.10 24.12 -13.85
C HIS A 40 5.39 23.35 -13.58
N THR A 41 5.60 22.90 -12.35
CA THR A 41 6.86 22.29 -11.90
C THR A 41 6.90 20.79 -12.14
N PHE A 42 5.83 20.07 -11.80
CA PHE A 42 5.83 18.61 -11.75
C PHE A 42 4.99 17.99 -12.86
N ILE A 43 3.75 18.45 -13.05
CA ILE A 43 2.80 17.81 -13.98
C ILE A 43 3.20 18.01 -15.44
N LYS A 44 3.34 19.27 -15.88
CA LYS A 44 3.66 19.60 -17.27
C LYS A 44 5.03 19.09 -17.71
N PRO A 45 6.13 19.31 -16.96
CA PRO A 45 7.46 18.85 -17.38
C PRO A 45 7.57 17.33 -17.43
N SER A 46 6.79 16.61 -16.62
CA SER A 46 6.72 15.13 -16.64
C SER A 46 5.80 14.57 -17.73
N LYS A 47 5.11 15.44 -18.48
CA LYS A 47 4.17 15.08 -19.55
C LYS A 47 3.08 14.10 -19.11
N LEU A 48 2.60 14.24 -17.87
CA LEU A 48 1.69 13.24 -17.29
C LEU A 48 0.40 13.06 -18.10
N ALA A 49 -0.17 14.14 -18.62
CA ALA A 49 -1.41 14.08 -19.40
C ALA A 49 -1.27 13.17 -20.64
N GLU A 50 -0.22 13.40 -21.44
CA GLU A 50 0.10 12.58 -22.61
C GLU A 50 0.39 11.12 -22.21
N ARG A 51 1.21 10.93 -21.17
CA ARG A 51 1.59 9.59 -20.72
C ARG A 51 0.40 8.79 -20.22
N PHE A 52 -0.50 9.41 -19.44
CA PHE A 52 -1.70 8.75 -18.92
C PHE A 52 -2.68 8.36 -20.03
N GLN A 53 -2.88 9.22 -21.02
CA GLN A 53 -3.74 8.93 -22.18
C GLN A 53 -3.20 7.77 -23.04
N ASN A 54 -1.87 7.63 -23.11
CA ASN A 54 -1.21 6.61 -23.93
C ASN A 54 -0.97 5.26 -23.21
N LEU A 55 -1.45 5.11 -21.96
CA LEU A 55 -1.31 3.84 -21.23
C LEU A 55 -2.21 2.76 -21.82
N ALA A 56 -1.65 1.56 -21.94
CA ALA A 56 -2.43 0.38 -22.27
C ALA A 56 -3.23 -0.10 -21.04
N ASP A 57 -4.27 -0.89 -21.30
CA ASP A 57 -5.08 -1.48 -20.26
C ASP A 57 -4.25 -2.34 -19.30
N ASN A 58 -4.62 -2.29 -18.01
CA ASN A 58 -3.96 -3.00 -16.91
C ASN A 58 -2.48 -2.64 -16.69
N GLN A 59 -1.97 -1.57 -17.31
CA GLN A 59 -0.64 -1.06 -16.99
C GLN A 59 -0.63 -0.34 -15.63
N VAL A 60 0.52 -0.43 -14.96
CA VAL A 60 0.79 0.30 -13.70
C VAL A 60 1.78 1.41 -14.01
N PHE A 61 1.37 2.67 -13.82
CA PHE A 61 2.24 3.84 -13.93
C PHE A 61 2.77 4.22 -12.54
N ARG A 62 4.08 4.40 -12.40
CA ARG A 62 4.75 4.59 -11.10
C ARG A 62 5.37 5.97 -10.95
N ILE A 63 4.87 6.74 -9.98
CA ILE A 63 5.49 8.01 -9.59
C ILE A 63 6.15 7.83 -8.24
N ALA A 64 7.38 8.30 -8.09
CA ALA A 64 8.04 8.38 -6.79
C ALA A 64 8.33 9.83 -6.40
N GLU A 65 8.11 10.17 -5.14
CA GLU A 65 8.24 11.52 -4.60
C GLU A 65 9.08 11.52 -3.32
N THR A 66 9.96 12.51 -3.16
CA THR A 66 10.92 12.55 -2.04
C THR A 66 10.44 13.29 -0.78
N GLY A 67 9.27 13.92 -0.84
CA GLY A 67 8.64 14.64 0.28
C GLY A 67 7.13 14.74 0.08
N PHE A 68 6.33 14.00 0.84
CA PHE A 68 4.86 13.99 0.68
C PHE A 68 4.22 15.32 1.09
N GLY A 69 4.67 15.89 2.20
CA GLY A 69 4.16 17.13 2.77
C GLY A 69 2.65 17.09 2.98
N SER A 70 1.95 18.06 2.38
CA SER A 70 0.49 18.14 2.41
C SER A 70 -0.19 17.25 1.35
N GLY A 71 0.55 16.44 0.60
CA GLY A 71 0.01 15.58 -0.46
C GLY A 71 -0.52 16.34 -1.69
N LEU A 72 -0.16 17.62 -1.89
CA LEU A 72 -0.70 18.43 -3.00
C LEU A 72 -0.33 17.85 -4.38
N ASN A 73 0.94 17.49 -4.59
CA ASN A 73 1.40 16.84 -5.82
C ASN A 73 0.62 15.54 -6.07
N PHE A 74 0.41 14.74 -5.02
CA PHE A 74 -0.35 13.51 -5.08
C PHE A 74 -1.81 13.74 -5.47
N LEU A 75 -2.50 14.69 -4.83
CA LEU A 75 -3.90 15.01 -5.12
C LEU A 75 -4.09 15.54 -6.55
N MET A 76 -3.20 16.42 -7.02
CA MET A 76 -3.23 16.91 -8.40
C MET A 76 -2.94 15.81 -9.42
N THR A 77 -2.01 14.90 -9.10
CA THR A 77 -1.77 13.72 -9.93
C THR A 77 -2.99 12.81 -9.99
N CYS A 78 -3.68 12.59 -8.87
CA CYS A 78 -4.90 11.79 -8.81
C CYS A 78 -6.03 12.43 -9.64
N ASP A 79 -6.22 13.74 -9.54
CA ASP A 79 -7.21 14.47 -10.33
C ASP A 79 -7.00 14.22 -11.83
N LEU A 80 -5.77 14.45 -12.30
CA LEU A 80 -5.41 14.22 -13.70
C LEU A 80 -5.54 12.75 -14.10
N TRP A 81 -5.10 11.82 -13.24
CA TRP A 81 -5.16 10.38 -13.48
C TRP A 81 -6.60 9.89 -13.68
N LEU A 82 -7.50 10.31 -12.78
CA LEU A 82 -8.90 9.88 -12.82
C LEU A 82 -9.63 10.42 -14.05
N GLN A 83 -9.21 11.58 -14.57
CA GLN A 83 -9.75 12.17 -15.79
C GLN A 83 -9.22 11.50 -17.08
N LEU A 84 -7.96 11.09 -17.11
CA LEU A 84 -7.28 10.75 -18.38
C LEU A 84 -6.90 9.27 -18.56
N ALA A 85 -6.58 8.56 -17.48
CA ALA A 85 -6.09 7.18 -17.60
C ALA A 85 -7.25 6.19 -17.79
N SER A 86 -7.00 5.11 -18.54
CA SER A 86 -7.95 3.99 -18.68
C SER A 86 -8.42 3.47 -17.31
N HIS A 87 -9.71 3.11 -17.22
CA HIS A 87 -10.33 2.59 -16.01
C HIS A 87 -9.64 1.32 -15.47
N SER A 88 -9.00 0.54 -16.33
CA SER A 88 -8.28 -0.69 -15.97
C SER A 88 -6.84 -0.45 -15.54
N ALA A 89 -6.27 0.72 -15.85
CA ALA A 89 -4.91 1.08 -15.46
C ALA A 89 -4.84 1.47 -13.98
N GLN A 90 -3.65 1.34 -13.40
CA GLN A 90 -3.39 1.70 -12.00
C GLN A 90 -2.27 2.74 -11.87
N LEU A 91 -2.49 3.74 -11.01
CA LEU A 91 -1.44 4.63 -10.55
C LEU A 91 -0.85 4.06 -9.27
N HIS A 92 0.47 3.89 -9.24
CA HIS A 92 1.21 3.60 -8.00
C HIS A 92 2.08 4.82 -7.66
N PHE A 93 1.67 5.55 -6.63
CA PHE A 93 2.39 6.71 -6.13
C PHE A 93 3.17 6.30 -4.87
N ILE A 94 4.48 6.50 -4.87
CA ILE A 94 5.39 6.13 -3.78
C ILE A 94 5.94 7.44 -3.22
N SER A 95 5.71 7.75 -1.94
CA SER A 95 6.24 8.97 -1.35
C SER A 95 6.92 8.73 -0.01
N PHE A 96 7.88 9.57 0.30
CA PHE A 96 8.66 9.53 1.54
C PHE A 96 8.34 10.79 2.35
N GLU A 97 8.12 10.62 3.65
CA GLU A 97 7.83 11.73 4.55
C GLU A 97 8.47 11.48 5.90
N LYS A 98 9.36 12.39 6.33
CA LYS A 98 10.09 12.24 7.59
C LYS A 98 9.28 12.80 8.76
N TYR A 99 8.46 13.81 8.51
CA TYR A 99 7.65 14.51 9.49
C TYR A 99 6.22 14.66 8.95
N PRO A 100 5.40 13.60 9.00
CA PRO A 100 4.06 13.68 8.45
C PRO A 100 3.20 14.67 9.23
N LEU A 101 2.31 15.35 8.51
CA LEU A 101 1.20 16.08 9.10
C LEU A 101 0.22 15.08 9.72
N ASP A 102 -0.40 15.46 10.82
CA ASP A 102 -1.55 14.70 11.30
C ASP A 102 -2.80 15.02 10.47
N ASN A 103 -3.87 14.25 10.70
CA ASN A 103 -5.10 14.41 9.92
C ASN A 103 -5.72 15.81 10.08
N PRO A 104 -5.81 16.42 11.29
CA PRO A 104 -6.24 17.80 11.46
C PRO A 104 -5.45 18.82 10.62
N ASP A 105 -4.11 18.77 10.66
CA ASP A 105 -3.29 19.70 9.89
C ASP A 105 -3.40 19.46 8.39
N LEU A 106 -3.45 18.19 7.96
CA LEU A 106 -3.69 17.82 6.57
C LEU A 106 -5.04 18.34 6.08
N ALA A 107 -6.10 18.18 6.89
CA ALA A 107 -7.43 18.67 6.58
C ALA A 107 -7.48 20.20 6.47
N LYS A 108 -6.77 20.91 7.35
CA LYS A 108 -6.66 22.36 7.28
C LYS A 108 -5.89 22.82 6.04
N ALA A 109 -4.78 22.15 5.69
CA ALA A 109 -4.00 22.46 4.48
C ALA A 109 -4.84 22.31 3.21
N HIS A 110 -5.71 21.29 3.15
CA HIS A 110 -6.58 21.03 2.00
C HIS A 110 -7.68 22.08 1.81
N GLN A 111 -8.01 22.90 2.82
CA GLN A 111 -9.00 23.98 2.68
C GLN A 111 -8.57 25.04 1.65
N ALA A 112 -7.26 25.18 1.41
CA ALA A 112 -6.73 26.05 0.37
C ALA A 112 -7.10 25.60 -1.07
N PHE A 113 -7.58 24.35 -1.25
CA PHE A 113 -7.81 23.73 -2.55
C PHE A 113 -9.22 23.14 -2.66
N PRO A 114 -10.28 23.96 -2.65
CA PRO A 114 -11.67 23.48 -2.63
C PRO A 114 -12.03 22.63 -3.85
N THR A 115 -11.39 22.83 -5.00
CA THR A 115 -11.56 22.02 -6.21
C THR A 115 -11.11 20.57 -6.02
N LEU A 116 -10.17 20.30 -5.12
CA LEU A 116 -9.65 18.97 -4.80
C LEU A 116 -10.35 18.33 -3.59
N SER A 117 -11.38 18.96 -3.03
CA SER A 117 -12.03 18.56 -1.76
C SER A 117 -12.47 17.10 -1.72
N HIS A 118 -13.02 16.57 -2.81
CA HIS A 118 -13.45 15.16 -2.87
C HIS A 118 -12.26 14.18 -2.79
N LEU A 119 -11.15 14.49 -3.48
CA LEU A 119 -9.92 13.69 -3.45
C LEU A 119 -9.25 13.81 -2.07
N ALA A 120 -9.19 15.02 -1.54
CA ALA A 120 -8.67 15.33 -0.21
C ALA A 120 -9.41 14.56 0.87
N LYS A 121 -10.75 14.50 0.80
CA LYS A 121 -11.57 13.76 1.75
C LYS A 121 -11.30 12.26 1.70
N GLU A 122 -11.19 11.67 0.50
CA GLU A 122 -10.85 10.26 0.38
C GLU A 122 -9.45 9.94 0.94
N LEU A 123 -8.46 10.82 0.70
CA LEU A 123 -7.13 10.68 1.32
C LEU A 123 -7.22 10.77 2.85
N GLN A 124 -7.93 11.75 3.40
CA GLN A 124 -8.08 11.94 4.85
C GLN A 124 -8.76 10.74 5.52
N ASP A 125 -9.81 10.19 4.90
CA ASP A 125 -10.56 9.06 5.46
C ASP A 125 -9.74 7.76 5.53
N LYS A 126 -8.72 7.64 4.67
CA LYS A 126 -7.83 6.48 4.59
C LYS A 126 -6.37 6.82 4.93
N TYR A 127 -6.12 7.99 5.51
CA TYR A 127 -4.76 8.40 5.85
C TYR A 127 -4.18 7.40 6.86
N PRO A 128 -2.95 6.91 6.63
CA PRO A 128 -2.45 5.77 7.40
C PRO A 128 -2.14 6.17 8.85
N LEU A 129 -2.00 5.15 9.70
CA LEU A 129 -1.55 5.33 11.06
C LEU A 129 -0.18 6.02 11.08
N LEU A 130 0.01 6.98 11.99
CA LEU A 130 1.26 7.74 12.15
C LEU A 130 2.33 6.91 12.88
N LEU A 131 2.72 5.80 12.26
CA LEU A 131 3.72 4.85 12.71
C LEU A 131 4.90 4.83 11.74
N PRO A 132 6.14 4.62 12.17
CA PRO A 132 7.27 4.59 11.24
C PRO A 132 7.17 3.44 10.22
N GLY A 133 7.81 3.60 9.06
CA GLY A 133 7.93 2.55 8.05
C GLY A 133 6.89 2.67 6.92
N TRP A 134 6.63 1.55 6.26
CA TRP A 134 5.78 1.49 5.07
C TRP A 134 4.29 1.38 5.39
N HIS A 135 3.49 2.13 4.63
CA HIS A 135 2.04 2.12 4.64
C HIS A 135 1.51 1.97 3.22
N ASP A 136 0.46 1.17 3.04
CA ASP A 136 -0.15 0.93 1.74
C ASP A 136 -1.64 1.29 1.71
N VAL A 137 -1.93 2.41 1.06
CA VAL A 137 -3.25 3.04 1.02
C VAL A 137 -3.85 2.89 -0.38
N TRP A 138 -5.07 2.38 -0.44
CA TRP A 138 -5.76 2.09 -1.70
C TRP A 138 -6.99 2.98 -1.85
N LEU A 139 -6.99 3.77 -2.91
CA LEU A 139 -7.88 4.92 -3.12
C LEU A 139 -8.60 4.77 -4.47
N PHE A 140 -9.73 5.45 -4.58
CA PHE A 140 -10.52 5.62 -5.80
C PHE A 140 -10.86 4.26 -6.45
N ASN A 141 -11.50 3.38 -5.69
CA ASN A 141 -11.85 2.01 -6.10
C ASN A 141 -10.63 1.18 -6.55
N ASN A 142 -9.52 1.28 -5.82
CA ASN A 142 -8.25 0.60 -6.07
C ASN A 142 -7.55 1.01 -7.38
N ARG A 143 -7.97 2.11 -8.03
CA ARG A 143 -7.27 2.67 -9.19
C ARG A 143 -5.98 3.39 -8.82
N VAL A 144 -5.88 3.86 -7.58
CA VAL A 144 -4.67 4.50 -7.06
C VAL A 144 -4.18 3.77 -5.84
N ARG A 145 -2.92 3.37 -5.88
CA ARG A 145 -2.17 2.83 -4.75
C ARG A 145 -1.17 3.90 -4.30
N LEU A 146 -1.31 4.37 -3.08
CA LEU A 146 -0.36 5.27 -2.42
C LEU A 146 0.45 4.47 -1.41
N THR A 147 1.76 4.36 -1.66
CA THR A 147 2.71 3.76 -0.72
C THR A 147 3.49 4.88 -0.04
N LEU A 148 3.29 5.03 1.27
CA LEU A 148 3.96 6.06 2.07
C LEU A 148 5.03 5.44 2.97
N TRP A 149 6.23 6.01 2.95
CA TRP A 149 7.25 5.74 3.94
C TRP A 149 7.29 6.87 4.97
N PHE A 150 6.97 6.55 6.22
CA PHE A 150 7.15 7.45 7.34
C PHE A 150 8.53 7.26 7.97
N GLY A 151 9.46 8.12 7.57
CA GLY A 151 10.84 8.09 8.00
C GLY A 151 11.77 8.79 7.04
N ASP A 152 13.08 8.69 7.30
CA ASP A 152 14.10 9.29 6.45
C ASP A 152 14.11 8.64 5.06
N VAL A 153 14.03 9.45 4.01
CA VAL A 153 14.04 9.00 2.61
C VAL A 153 15.29 8.17 2.26
N LEU A 154 16.44 8.49 2.86
CA LEU A 154 17.70 7.76 2.65
C LEU A 154 17.69 6.37 3.30
N LYS A 155 16.75 6.10 4.22
CA LYS A 155 16.52 4.76 4.80
C LYS A 155 15.46 3.98 4.03
N GLY A 156 14.39 4.65 3.59
CA GLY A 156 13.30 3.99 2.86
C GLY A 156 13.68 3.58 1.45
N LEU A 157 14.37 4.45 0.70
CA LEU A 157 14.72 4.17 -0.70
C LEU A 157 15.50 2.86 -0.90
N PRO A 158 16.51 2.52 -0.07
CA PRO A 158 17.17 1.20 -0.12
C PRO A 158 16.24 -0.01 -0.02
N GLU A 159 15.10 0.10 0.67
CA GLU A 159 14.15 -1.01 0.84
C GLU A 159 13.32 -1.28 -0.42
N CYS A 160 13.13 -0.26 -1.27
CA CYS A 160 12.39 -0.36 -2.51
C CYS A 160 12.99 -1.41 -3.46
N ASP A 161 12.09 -2.23 -4.01
CA ASP A 161 12.42 -3.20 -5.04
C ASP A 161 12.84 -2.50 -6.33
N ALA A 162 13.93 -2.98 -6.92
CA ALA A 162 14.49 -2.46 -8.17
C ALA A 162 14.40 -3.47 -9.30
N SER A 163 13.54 -4.49 -9.18
CA SER A 163 13.15 -5.36 -10.29
C SER A 163 12.64 -4.55 -11.48
N ASN A 164 12.66 -5.13 -12.68
CA ASN A 164 12.19 -4.43 -13.87
C ASN A 164 10.70 -4.07 -13.77
N SER A 165 9.93 -4.95 -13.12
CA SER A 165 8.51 -4.78 -12.82
C SER A 165 8.19 -3.70 -11.76
N SER A 166 9.18 -3.12 -11.09
CA SER A 166 9.00 -2.14 -10.01
C SER A 166 9.66 -0.77 -10.28
N LYS A 167 10.28 -0.58 -11.45
CA LYS A 167 10.95 0.69 -11.79
C LYS A 167 9.95 1.84 -11.89
N VAL A 168 10.41 3.04 -11.53
CA VAL A 168 9.56 4.25 -11.52
C VAL A 168 9.57 4.95 -12.88
N ASP A 169 8.41 5.47 -13.28
CA ASP A 169 8.19 6.19 -14.52
C ASP A 169 8.55 7.67 -14.41
N VAL A 170 8.33 8.25 -13.22
CA VAL A 170 8.51 9.68 -12.92
C VAL A 170 9.02 9.85 -11.49
N TRP A 171 9.95 10.78 -11.32
CA TRP A 171 10.34 11.34 -10.03
C TRP A 171 9.81 12.76 -9.83
N PHE A 172 9.09 12.97 -8.74
CA PHE A 172 8.90 14.30 -8.14
C PHE A 172 9.96 14.49 -7.08
N LEU A 173 11.06 15.15 -7.46
CA LEU A 173 12.14 15.47 -6.54
C LEU A 173 11.75 16.75 -5.79
N ASP A 174 10.94 16.55 -4.76
CA ASP A 174 10.33 17.59 -3.93
C ASP A 174 10.76 17.50 -2.46
N GLY A 175 10.53 18.59 -1.73
CA GLY A 175 10.88 18.78 -0.32
C GLY A 175 11.37 20.21 -0.08
N PHE A 176 11.80 20.51 1.14
CA PHE A 176 12.29 21.86 1.45
C PHE A 176 13.56 22.21 0.67
N ALA A 177 13.75 23.51 0.38
CA ALA A 177 14.85 24.00 -0.44
C ALA A 177 16.22 23.45 0.01
N PRO A 178 17.18 23.16 -0.91
CA PRO A 178 18.45 22.54 -0.54
C PRO A 178 19.24 23.23 0.58
N VAL A 179 19.13 24.56 0.67
CA VAL A 179 19.78 25.35 1.73
C VAL A 179 19.12 25.11 3.09
N LYS A 180 17.81 24.83 3.12
CA LYS A 180 17.02 24.63 4.34
C LYS A 180 17.01 23.18 4.82
N ASN A 181 17.16 22.21 3.91
CA ASN A 181 17.17 20.78 4.25
C ASN A 181 18.31 20.00 3.55
N PRO A 182 19.58 20.39 3.75
CA PRO A 182 20.71 19.77 3.05
C PRO A 182 20.84 18.26 3.32
N ASP A 183 20.35 17.78 4.47
CA ASP A 183 20.37 16.37 4.86
C ASP A 183 19.62 15.45 3.88
N MET A 184 18.59 15.97 3.20
CA MET A 184 17.87 15.23 2.17
C MET A 184 18.64 15.19 0.84
N TRP A 185 19.21 16.33 0.42
CA TRP A 185 19.78 16.55 -0.91
C TRP A 185 21.20 15.98 -1.07
N GLN A 186 21.39 14.74 -0.62
CA GLN A 186 22.67 14.06 -0.53
C GLN A 186 22.95 13.17 -1.75
N PRO A 187 24.22 12.87 -2.08
CA PRO A 187 24.58 11.96 -3.17
C PRO A 187 23.84 10.61 -3.16
N GLY A 188 23.58 10.07 -1.96
CA GLY A 188 22.85 8.81 -1.78
C GLY A 188 21.43 8.86 -2.34
N LEU A 189 20.75 10.01 -2.27
CA LEU A 189 19.41 10.19 -2.82
C LEU A 189 19.42 9.98 -4.34
N TYR A 190 20.29 10.69 -5.05
CA TYR A 190 20.33 10.62 -6.52
C TYR A 190 20.78 9.24 -7.01
N GLN A 191 21.67 8.55 -6.28
CA GLN A 191 22.04 7.17 -6.58
C GLN A 191 20.85 6.22 -6.47
N GLN A 192 20.01 6.39 -5.44
CA GLN A 192 18.79 5.60 -5.29
C GLN A 192 17.76 5.93 -6.38
N MET A 193 17.60 7.21 -6.74
CA MET A 193 16.74 7.61 -7.86
C MET A 193 17.14 6.86 -9.14
N ALA A 194 18.42 6.94 -9.54
CA ALA A 194 18.91 6.24 -10.72
C ALA A 194 18.77 4.70 -10.61
N ARG A 195 18.99 4.11 -9.43
CA ARG A 195 18.81 2.66 -9.20
C ARG A 195 17.36 2.21 -9.43
N LEU A 196 16.40 3.02 -9.01
CA LEU A 196 14.97 2.71 -9.08
C LEU A 196 14.33 3.12 -10.41
N SER A 197 15.06 3.83 -11.28
CA SER A 197 14.62 4.25 -12.60
C SER A 197 14.89 3.20 -13.69
N HIS A 198 14.03 3.17 -14.70
CA HIS A 198 14.34 2.59 -16.00
C HIS A 198 14.95 3.65 -16.94
N LEU A 199 15.45 3.27 -18.12
CA LEU A 199 15.78 4.27 -19.15
C LEU A 199 14.50 5.03 -19.52
N GLU A 200 14.61 6.33 -19.78
CA GLU A 200 13.47 7.23 -20.04
C GLU A 200 12.63 7.62 -18.81
N THR A 201 12.94 7.12 -17.61
CA THR A 201 12.34 7.67 -16.39
C THR A 201 12.61 9.17 -16.31
N THR A 202 11.56 9.97 -16.18
CA THR A 202 11.68 11.42 -16.06
C THR A 202 11.81 11.86 -14.61
N PHE A 203 12.34 13.06 -14.39
CA PHE A 203 12.23 13.74 -13.11
C PHE A 203 11.86 15.20 -13.30
N ALA A 204 11.26 15.78 -12.28
CA ALA A 204 11.04 17.22 -12.17
C ALA A 204 11.28 17.70 -10.75
N THR A 205 11.78 18.93 -10.61
CA THR A 205 12.06 19.56 -9.31
C THR A 205 11.98 21.08 -9.40
N PHE A 206 11.56 21.71 -8.29
CA PHE A 206 11.49 23.16 -8.20
C PHE A 206 12.88 23.83 -8.09
N THR A 207 13.94 23.09 -7.74
CA THR A 207 15.27 23.65 -7.51
C THR A 207 16.17 23.61 -8.75
N ALA A 208 16.86 24.70 -9.03
CA ALA A 208 17.89 24.78 -10.07
C ALA A 208 19.33 24.87 -9.49
N ALA A 209 19.50 24.51 -8.21
CA ALA A 209 20.79 24.55 -7.53
C ALA A 209 21.87 23.75 -8.29
N GLY A 210 23.04 24.37 -8.47
CA GLY A 210 24.12 23.81 -9.29
C GLY A 210 24.59 22.43 -8.82
N ASP A 211 24.69 22.22 -7.50
CA ASP A 211 25.12 20.93 -6.94
C ASP A 211 24.11 19.82 -7.19
N VAL A 212 22.81 20.10 -7.07
CA VAL A 212 21.73 19.13 -7.37
C VAL A 212 21.80 18.71 -8.83
N ARG A 213 21.94 19.68 -9.75
CA ARG A 213 22.06 19.40 -11.19
C ARG A 213 23.26 18.52 -11.51
N ARG A 214 24.45 18.89 -11.00
CA ARG A 214 25.68 18.12 -11.21
C ARG A 214 25.58 16.71 -10.64
N ALA A 215 24.93 16.56 -9.48
CA ALA A 215 24.75 15.25 -8.85
C ALA A 215 23.81 14.34 -9.66
N LEU A 216 22.69 14.88 -10.17
CA LEU A 216 21.78 14.17 -11.08
C LEU A 216 22.48 13.76 -12.39
N GLN A 217 23.23 14.66 -13.00
CA GLN A 217 24.05 14.35 -14.18
C GLN A 217 25.06 13.25 -13.90
N LYS A 218 25.73 13.32 -12.74
CA LYS A 218 26.72 12.33 -12.33
C LYS A 218 26.12 10.92 -12.21
N VAL A 219 24.84 10.76 -11.91
CA VAL A 219 24.18 9.45 -11.80
C VAL A 219 23.44 9.02 -13.08
N GLY A 220 23.52 9.81 -14.16
CA GLY A 220 23.04 9.40 -15.50
C GLY A 220 21.79 10.12 -16.00
N PHE A 221 21.29 11.14 -15.29
CA PHE A 221 20.20 11.97 -15.79
C PHE A 221 20.70 13.06 -16.73
N GLU A 222 20.02 13.24 -17.85
CA GLU A 222 20.07 14.51 -18.57
C GLU A 222 19.28 15.54 -17.77
N VAL A 223 19.76 16.79 -17.68
CA VAL A 223 19.14 17.84 -16.87
C VAL A 223 18.94 19.11 -17.68
N ASN A 224 17.67 19.47 -17.87
CA ASN A 224 17.20 20.64 -18.58
C ASN A 224 16.68 21.69 -17.59
N LYS A 225 16.90 22.96 -17.92
CA LYS A 225 16.38 24.10 -17.14
C LYS A 225 15.19 24.72 -17.86
N ALA A 226 14.20 25.15 -17.10
CA ALA A 226 13.09 25.94 -17.61
C ALA A 226 12.80 27.12 -16.67
N SER A 227 12.05 28.11 -17.15
CA SER A 227 11.59 29.23 -16.33
C SER A 227 10.76 28.73 -15.16
N GLY A 228 11.03 29.26 -13.96
CA GLY A 228 10.25 28.90 -12.77
C GLY A 228 8.88 29.57 -12.70
N PHE A 229 8.08 29.14 -11.72
CA PHE A 229 6.76 29.70 -11.44
C PHE A 229 6.85 30.86 -10.42
N GLY A 230 6.08 31.92 -10.65
CA GLY A 230 6.01 33.07 -9.75
C GLY A 230 7.39 33.71 -9.53
N LYS A 231 7.82 33.77 -8.26
CA LYS A 231 9.13 34.35 -7.87
C LYS A 231 10.33 33.42 -8.13
N LYS A 232 10.11 32.14 -8.44
CA LYS A 232 11.20 31.19 -8.71
C LYS A 232 11.77 31.46 -10.10
N ARG A 233 13.09 31.61 -10.20
CA ARG A 233 13.77 31.94 -11.47
C ARG A 233 13.80 30.76 -12.43
N GLU A 234 14.21 29.59 -11.95
CA GLU A 234 14.42 28.41 -12.78
C GLU A 234 13.96 27.15 -12.04
N ILE A 235 13.42 26.18 -12.78
CA ILE A 235 13.15 24.80 -12.35
C ILE A 235 13.99 23.84 -13.18
N CYS A 236 14.11 22.59 -12.72
CA CYS A 236 14.83 21.54 -13.45
C CYS A 236 13.94 20.34 -13.73
N SER A 237 14.11 19.76 -14.92
CA SER A 237 13.51 18.49 -15.31
C SER A 237 14.46 17.74 -16.23
N GLY A 238 14.17 16.47 -16.50
CA GLY A 238 14.97 15.68 -17.42
C GLY A 238 14.62 14.21 -17.38
N CYS A 239 15.48 13.38 -17.94
CA CYS A 239 15.27 11.94 -18.02
C CYS A 239 16.56 11.15 -17.80
N LEU A 240 16.42 9.89 -17.37
CA LEU A 240 17.55 8.99 -17.26
C LEU A 240 17.96 8.50 -18.66
N ILE A 241 19.15 8.92 -19.09
CA ILE A 241 19.72 8.55 -20.40
C ILE A 241 20.81 7.49 -20.29
N GLN A 242 21.35 7.29 -19.08
CA GLN A 242 22.39 6.30 -18.82
C GLN A 242 22.07 5.49 -17.57
N GLN A 243 21.80 4.20 -17.76
CA GLN A 243 21.70 3.27 -16.64
C GLN A 243 23.08 2.79 -16.18
N ARG A 244 23.20 2.58 -14.87
CA ARG A 244 24.38 1.95 -14.27
C ARG A 244 23.93 0.72 -13.49
N PRO A 245 24.54 -0.46 -13.74
CA PRO A 245 24.17 -1.67 -13.02
C PRO A 245 24.55 -1.52 -11.55
N TYR A 246 23.55 -1.42 -10.69
CA TYR A 246 23.73 -1.36 -9.24
C TYR A 246 22.50 -1.96 -8.55
N SER A 247 22.71 -2.97 -7.70
CA SER A 247 21.71 -3.47 -6.77
C SER A 247 22.29 -3.46 -5.36
N LEU A 248 21.55 -2.89 -4.42
CA LEU A 248 21.86 -3.00 -3.00
C LEU A 248 21.44 -4.36 -2.41
N LYS A 249 20.48 -5.03 -3.05
CA LYS A 249 20.00 -6.33 -2.58
C LYS A 249 20.89 -7.44 -3.09
N THR A 250 21.21 -8.35 -2.19
CA THR A 250 21.95 -9.55 -2.49
C THR A 250 21.14 -10.45 -3.43
N PRO A 251 21.78 -11.17 -4.38
CA PRO A 251 21.06 -11.94 -5.40
C PRO A 251 20.08 -12.98 -4.85
N TRP A 252 20.32 -13.52 -3.65
CA TRP A 252 19.44 -14.51 -3.01
C TRP A 252 18.13 -13.94 -2.45
N PHE A 253 17.98 -12.60 -2.39
CA PHE A 253 16.71 -11.93 -2.08
C PHE A 253 16.04 -11.34 -3.34
N SER A 254 16.59 -11.58 -4.53
CA SER A 254 15.98 -11.14 -5.78
C SER A 254 14.63 -11.80 -5.98
N ARG A 255 13.62 -11.01 -6.34
CA ARG A 255 12.31 -11.54 -6.71
C ARG A 255 12.34 -12.05 -8.16
N PRO A 256 11.66 -13.17 -8.46
CA PRO A 256 11.49 -13.59 -9.84
C PRO A 256 10.71 -12.53 -10.61
N GLU A 257 11.06 -12.33 -11.88
CA GLU A 257 10.26 -11.47 -12.75
C GLU A 257 8.88 -12.10 -12.98
N PRO A 258 7.81 -11.29 -13.10
CA PRO A 258 6.49 -11.78 -13.42
C PRO A 258 6.48 -12.59 -14.73
N VAL A 259 5.62 -13.60 -14.81
CA VAL A 259 5.42 -14.35 -16.05
C VAL A 259 4.89 -13.40 -17.13
N ASN A 260 5.69 -13.19 -18.18
CA ASN A 260 5.41 -12.22 -19.22
C ASN A 260 4.39 -12.78 -20.22
N ASN A 261 3.12 -12.79 -19.82
CA ASN A 261 2.01 -13.08 -20.71
C ASN A 261 1.39 -11.75 -21.17
N LYS A 262 1.25 -11.56 -22.49
CA LYS A 262 0.57 -10.38 -23.07
C LYS A 262 -0.91 -10.24 -22.60
N LYS A 263 -1.49 -11.30 -22.03
CA LYS A 263 -2.84 -11.38 -21.46
C LYS A 263 -2.86 -12.33 -20.26
N PRO A 264 -3.80 -12.19 -19.31
CA PRO A 264 -3.97 -13.15 -18.22
C PRO A 264 -4.12 -14.58 -18.74
N GLY A 265 -3.42 -15.51 -18.08
CA GLY A 265 -3.36 -16.92 -18.47
C GLY A 265 -4.19 -17.82 -17.56
N LYS A 266 -3.74 -19.07 -17.45
CA LYS A 266 -4.26 -20.06 -16.50
C LYS A 266 -3.31 -20.20 -15.32
N ALA A 267 -3.86 -20.29 -14.12
CA ALA A 267 -3.10 -20.54 -12.89
C ALA A 267 -3.69 -21.75 -12.14
N ILE A 268 -2.83 -22.50 -11.46
CA ILE A 268 -3.27 -23.55 -10.52
C ILE A 268 -2.89 -23.14 -9.10
N VAL A 269 -3.86 -23.18 -8.19
CA VAL A 269 -3.65 -23.01 -6.75
C VAL A 269 -3.88 -24.36 -6.08
N ILE A 270 -2.88 -24.85 -5.35
CA ILE A 270 -2.96 -26.13 -4.65
C ILE A 270 -3.31 -25.87 -3.18
N GLY A 271 -4.49 -26.32 -2.77
CA GLY A 271 -5.07 -26.19 -1.43
C GLY A 271 -6.13 -25.07 -1.34
N ALA A 272 -7.25 -25.38 -0.69
CA ALA A 272 -8.36 -24.45 -0.44
C ALA A 272 -8.45 -24.03 1.04
N GLY A 273 -7.31 -23.64 1.62
CA GLY A 273 -7.23 -22.92 2.90
C GLY A 273 -7.28 -21.40 2.71
N LEU A 274 -7.10 -20.62 3.79
CA LEU A 274 -7.13 -19.15 3.74
C LEU A 274 -6.17 -18.55 2.70
N ALA A 275 -4.93 -19.06 2.66
CA ALA A 275 -3.93 -18.60 1.70
C ALA A 275 -4.32 -18.93 0.25
N GLY A 276 -4.79 -20.17 0.01
CA GLY A 276 -5.20 -20.61 -1.33
C GLY A 276 -6.42 -19.85 -1.84
N GLY A 277 -7.44 -19.68 -1.00
CA GLY A 277 -8.61 -18.86 -1.33
C GLY A 277 -8.22 -17.42 -1.66
N ALA A 278 -7.45 -16.75 -0.79
CA ALA A 278 -7.02 -15.37 -1.02
C ALA A 278 -6.18 -15.21 -2.30
N MET A 279 -5.27 -16.15 -2.58
CA MET A 279 -4.46 -16.14 -3.80
C MET A 279 -5.34 -16.33 -5.04
N ALA A 280 -6.23 -17.32 -5.05
CA ALA A 280 -7.14 -17.57 -6.15
C ALA A 280 -8.02 -16.35 -6.44
N ASN A 281 -8.54 -15.69 -5.39
CA ASN A 281 -9.30 -14.46 -5.52
C ASN A 281 -8.50 -13.35 -6.19
N LYS A 282 -7.24 -13.15 -5.79
CA LYS A 282 -6.39 -12.09 -6.36
C LYS A 282 -6.00 -12.36 -7.81
N LEU A 283 -5.67 -13.60 -8.15
CA LEU A 283 -5.41 -14.01 -9.53
C LEU A 283 -6.65 -13.82 -10.41
N ALA A 284 -7.81 -14.26 -9.94
CA ALA A 284 -9.08 -14.11 -10.66
C ALA A 284 -9.49 -12.64 -10.88
N GLN A 285 -9.27 -11.77 -9.87
CA GLN A 285 -9.45 -10.32 -9.99
C GLN A 285 -8.50 -9.68 -11.02
N ALA A 286 -7.30 -10.25 -11.17
CA ALA A 286 -6.36 -9.86 -12.23
C ALA A 286 -6.67 -10.52 -13.60
N GLY A 287 -7.82 -11.20 -13.72
CA GLY A 287 -8.32 -11.78 -14.97
C GLY A 287 -7.82 -13.19 -15.29
N TRP A 288 -7.05 -13.82 -14.40
CA TRP A 288 -6.56 -15.19 -14.60
C TRP A 288 -7.68 -16.21 -14.44
N GLN A 289 -7.65 -17.27 -15.25
CA GLN A 289 -8.48 -18.46 -15.03
C GLN A 289 -7.78 -19.36 -14.01
N VAL A 290 -8.42 -19.65 -12.90
CA VAL A 290 -7.80 -20.31 -11.74
C VAL A 290 -8.46 -21.64 -11.44
N ASN A 291 -7.68 -22.73 -11.47
CA ASN A 291 -8.09 -23.99 -10.91
C ASN A 291 -7.57 -24.11 -9.46
N VAL A 292 -8.48 -24.26 -8.50
CA VAL A 292 -8.14 -24.52 -7.10
C VAL A 292 -8.30 -26.00 -6.82
N LEU A 293 -7.22 -26.69 -6.50
CA LEU A 293 -7.21 -28.13 -6.27
C LEU A 293 -7.20 -28.41 -4.77
N GLU A 294 -8.29 -28.99 -4.25
CA GLU A 294 -8.44 -29.36 -2.84
C GLU A 294 -8.44 -30.88 -2.70
N ALA A 295 -7.59 -31.39 -1.79
CA ALA A 295 -7.45 -32.82 -1.56
C ALA A 295 -8.66 -33.42 -0.83
N GLY A 296 -9.27 -32.65 0.08
CA GLY A 296 -10.47 -33.06 0.82
C GLY A 296 -11.76 -32.92 0.02
N GLU A 297 -12.85 -33.41 0.59
CA GLU A 297 -14.21 -33.34 0.01
C GLU A 297 -14.75 -31.90 -0.02
N GLU A 298 -14.31 -31.06 0.92
CA GLU A 298 -14.71 -29.67 1.08
C GLU A 298 -13.51 -28.75 1.30
N VAL A 299 -13.73 -27.44 1.19
CA VAL A 299 -12.73 -26.43 1.56
C VAL A 299 -12.57 -26.34 3.08
N ALA A 300 -11.42 -25.83 3.52
CA ALA A 300 -11.16 -25.51 4.92
C ALA A 300 -11.31 -26.71 5.89
N THR A 301 -10.92 -27.93 5.49
CA THR A 301 -11.04 -29.12 6.36
C THR A 301 -9.87 -29.36 7.33
N GLN A 302 -8.84 -28.50 7.29
CA GLN A 302 -7.63 -28.61 8.12
C GLN A 302 -7.46 -27.37 9.01
N ALA A 303 -6.26 -26.78 9.10
CA ALA A 303 -5.98 -25.65 9.99
C ALA A 303 -6.88 -24.42 9.78
N SER A 304 -7.42 -24.22 8.58
CA SER A 304 -8.39 -23.15 8.28
C SER A 304 -9.85 -23.50 8.60
N GLY A 305 -10.12 -24.64 9.23
CA GLY A 305 -11.49 -25.13 9.52
C GLY A 305 -12.07 -24.72 10.86
N ASN A 306 -11.38 -23.85 11.61
CA ASN A 306 -11.87 -23.37 12.91
C ASN A 306 -13.21 -22.62 12.75
N LEU A 307 -14.07 -22.67 13.78
CA LEU A 307 -15.37 -22.00 13.75
C LEU A 307 -15.24 -20.46 13.83
N ALA A 308 -14.21 -19.97 14.51
CA ALA A 308 -13.91 -18.55 14.61
C ALA A 308 -12.38 -18.36 14.72
N GLY A 309 -11.82 -17.54 13.84
CA GLY A 309 -10.42 -17.11 13.91
C GLY A 309 -10.33 -15.69 14.45
N ALA A 310 -9.59 -15.51 15.54
CA ALA A 310 -9.29 -14.17 16.06
C ALA A 310 -8.44 -13.38 15.06
N VAL A 311 -8.82 -12.13 14.81
CA VAL A 311 -8.15 -11.23 13.87
C VAL A 311 -7.68 -9.99 14.63
N HIS A 312 -6.37 -9.86 14.76
CA HIS A 312 -5.70 -8.67 15.29
C HIS A 312 -4.22 -8.73 14.88
N PRO A 313 -3.52 -7.59 14.81
CA PRO A 313 -2.09 -7.58 14.57
C PRO A 313 -1.32 -8.06 15.82
N LEU A 314 -0.11 -8.56 15.61
CA LEU A 314 0.82 -8.83 16.72
C LEU A 314 1.63 -7.57 17.03
N ILE A 315 1.58 -7.12 18.28
CA ILE A 315 2.41 -6.03 18.80
C ILE A 315 3.62 -6.59 19.54
N THR A 316 4.82 -6.18 19.13
CA THR A 316 6.06 -6.43 19.87
C THR A 316 6.46 -5.23 20.74
N ALA A 317 7.38 -5.42 21.69
CA ALA A 317 7.83 -4.36 22.59
C ALA A 317 8.54 -3.20 21.86
N ASP A 318 9.02 -3.45 20.64
CA ASP A 318 9.68 -2.53 19.74
C ASP A 318 9.00 -2.53 18.36
N TRP A 319 9.12 -1.42 17.61
CA TRP A 319 8.58 -1.29 16.26
C TRP A 319 9.50 -1.92 15.19
N ASN A 320 9.71 -3.22 15.29
CA ASN A 320 10.57 -3.99 14.37
C ASN A 320 9.81 -4.43 13.10
N LEU A 321 10.54 -5.08 12.19
CA LEU A 321 9.99 -5.60 10.92
C LEU A 321 8.81 -6.56 11.12
N ARG A 322 8.78 -7.32 12.22
CA ARG A 322 7.67 -8.22 12.55
C ARG A 322 6.40 -7.41 12.83
N SER A 323 6.47 -6.38 13.68
CA SER A 323 5.31 -5.51 13.95
C SER A 323 4.78 -4.86 12.68
N GLN A 324 5.67 -4.35 11.83
CA GLN A 324 5.28 -3.76 10.53
C GLN A 324 4.63 -4.79 9.61
N TRP A 325 5.17 -6.00 9.53
CA TRP A 325 4.59 -7.09 8.74
C TRP A 325 3.18 -7.48 9.21
N TYR A 326 2.97 -7.61 10.53
CA TYR A 326 1.65 -7.94 11.06
C TYR A 326 0.63 -6.81 10.88
N LEU A 327 1.06 -5.55 10.98
CA LEU A 327 0.20 -4.41 10.66
C LEU A 327 -0.21 -4.46 9.19
N GLN A 328 0.74 -4.59 8.27
CA GLN A 328 0.45 -4.65 6.83
C GLN A 328 -0.44 -5.84 6.46
N GLY A 329 -0.23 -7.00 7.09
CA GLY A 329 -1.12 -8.16 6.94
C GLY A 329 -2.54 -7.88 7.45
N PHE A 330 -2.66 -7.27 8.62
CA PHE A 330 -3.94 -6.89 9.21
C PHE A 330 -4.69 -5.87 8.34
N GLU A 331 -4.02 -4.80 7.88
CA GLU A 331 -4.60 -3.82 6.96
C GLU A 331 -5.05 -4.44 5.64
N ALA A 332 -4.25 -5.36 5.08
CA ALA A 332 -4.62 -6.11 3.88
C ALA A 332 -5.87 -7.00 4.12
N THR A 333 -5.96 -7.65 5.28
CA THR A 333 -7.16 -8.40 5.67
C THR A 333 -8.37 -7.48 5.77
N LEU A 334 -8.29 -6.39 6.52
CA LEU A 334 -9.39 -5.43 6.66
C LEU A 334 -9.87 -4.90 5.31
N ARG A 335 -8.94 -4.52 4.43
CA ARG A 335 -9.25 -4.03 3.08
C ARG A 335 -10.02 -5.05 2.24
N ALA A 336 -9.70 -6.34 2.40
CA ALA A 336 -10.38 -7.41 1.68
C ALA A 336 -11.78 -7.71 2.27
N VAL A 337 -11.89 -7.79 3.60
CA VAL A 337 -13.09 -8.35 4.26
C VAL A 337 -14.12 -7.31 4.68
N LEU A 338 -13.72 -6.08 5.01
CA LEU A 338 -14.66 -5.03 5.46
C LEU A 338 -15.75 -4.71 4.42
N PRO A 339 -15.45 -4.62 3.11
CA PRO A 339 -16.50 -4.46 2.11
C PRO A 339 -17.52 -5.60 2.15
N TRP A 340 -17.05 -6.85 2.28
CA TRP A 340 -17.92 -8.02 2.34
C TRP A 340 -18.79 -8.05 3.60
N LEU A 341 -18.24 -7.69 4.76
CA LEU A 341 -19.01 -7.57 6.01
C LEU A 341 -20.14 -6.53 5.87
N LYS A 342 -19.84 -5.38 5.23
CA LYS A 342 -20.85 -4.34 4.97
C LYS A 342 -21.94 -4.81 4.00
N GLU A 343 -21.62 -5.65 3.03
CA GLU A 343 -22.58 -6.25 2.10
C GLU A 343 -23.44 -7.32 2.78
N SER A 344 -22.83 -8.26 3.51
CA SER A 344 -23.56 -9.32 4.23
C SER A 344 -24.58 -8.75 5.21
N ASN A 345 -24.22 -7.70 5.95
CA ASN A 345 -25.13 -7.04 6.89
C ASN A 345 -26.36 -6.38 6.23
N LYS A 346 -26.30 -6.05 4.93
CA LYS A 346 -27.44 -5.50 4.19
C LYS A 346 -28.37 -6.59 3.64
N ASN A 347 -27.82 -7.76 3.31
CA ASN A 347 -28.55 -8.84 2.62
C ASN A 347 -29.35 -9.77 3.55
N ILE A 348 -29.06 -9.77 4.86
CA ILE A 348 -29.83 -10.55 5.85
C ILE A 348 -31.31 -10.10 5.95
N ALA A 349 -31.63 -8.88 5.48
CA ALA A 349 -32.99 -8.34 5.49
C ALA A 349 -33.93 -8.87 4.38
N SER A 350 -33.43 -9.65 3.41
CA SER A 350 -34.24 -10.16 2.30
C SER A 350 -33.94 -11.64 2.03
N LEU A 351 -34.50 -12.52 2.85
CA LEU A 351 -34.42 -13.97 2.66
C LEU A 351 -35.82 -14.51 2.32
N GLU A 352 -36.19 -14.47 1.04
CA GLU A 352 -37.25 -15.32 0.49
C GLU A 352 -36.65 -16.40 -0.40
N ALA A 353 -37.06 -17.63 -0.13
CA ALA A 353 -36.51 -18.86 -0.67
C ALA A 353 -36.69 -18.96 -2.20
N SER A 354 -35.58 -18.97 -2.93
CA SER A 354 -35.53 -19.50 -4.29
C SER A 354 -34.21 -20.26 -4.50
N ARG A 355 -34.14 -21.05 -5.58
CA ARG A 355 -33.09 -22.05 -5.89
C ARG A 355 -31.71 -21.40 -6.09
N GLU A 356 -31.03 -21.08 -5.01
CA GLU A 356 -29.70 -20.47 -5.05
C GLU A 356 -28.60 -21.47 -5.45
N THR A 357 -27.67 -21.00 -6.27
CA THR A 357 -26.42 -21.71 -6.59
C THR A 357 -25.47 -21.68 -5.40
N SER A 358 -24.51 -22.62 -5.32
CA SER A 358 -23.50 -22.63 -4.24
C SER A 358 -22.71 -21.32 -4.12
N LYS A 359 -22.52 -20.58 -5.22
CA LYS A 359 -21.86 -19.27 -5.21
C LYS A 359 -22.73 -18.19 -4.55
N GLU A 360 -24.03 -18.17 -4.81
CA GLU A 360 -24.95 -17.19 -4.21
C GLU A 360 -25.05 -17.36 -2.69
N ILE A 361 -25.04 -18.61 -2.21
CA ILE A 361 -24.99 -18.93 -0.78
C ILE A 361 -23.71 -18.35 -0.15
N TYR A 362 -22.55 -18.54 -0.80
CA TYR A 362 -21.27 -18.00 -0.31
C TYR A 362 -21.25 -16.47 -0.20
N LEU A 363 -22.00 -15.79 -1.07
CA LEU A 363 -22.08 -14.32 -1.04
C LEU A 363 -22.92 -13.80 0.15
N LYS A 364 -23.79 -14.63 0.73
CA LYS A 364 -24.73 -14.26 1.81
C LYS A 364 -24.32 -14.77 3.21
N SER A 365 -23.29 -15.61 3.30
CA SER A 365 -22.83 -16.17 4.57
C SER A 365 -22.40 -15.10 5.58
N GLU A 366 -22.63 -15.38 6.87
CA GLU A 366 -22.04 -14.64 7.98
C GLU A 366 -20.52 -14.85 7.97
N LEU A 367 -19.77 -13.74 7.96
CA LEU A 367 -18.31 -13.77 7.82
C LEU A 367 -17.57 -13.55 9.14
N GLY A 368 -18.26 -13.05 10.17
CA GLY A 368 -17.72 -12.69 11.47
C GLY A 368 -18.03 -11.26 11.88
N ASP A 369 -17.32 -10.76 12.90
CA ASP A 369 -17.47 -9.42 13.43
C ASP A 369 -16.11 -8.82 13.82
N LEU A 370 -15.86 -7.60 13.37
CA LEU A 370 -14.63 -6.82 13.61
C LEU A 370 -14.92 -5.55 14.45
N ALA A 371 -15.87 -5.64 15.38
CA ALA A 371 -16.26 -4.57 16.30
C ALA A 371 -15.34 -4.41 17.53
N GLY A 372 -14.24 -5.16 17.60
CA GLY A 372 -13.24 -5.05 18.66
C GLY A 372 -12.73 -6.39 19.16
N LEU A 373 -11.46 -6.42 19.59
CA LEU A 373 -10.87 -7.56 20.28
C LEU A 373 -10.11 -7.09 21.51
N VAL A 374 -10.44 -7.65 22.69
CA VAL A 374 -9.70 -7.41 23.93
C VAL A 374 -8.68 -8.52 24.14
N GLN A 375 -7.40 -8.15 24.23
CA GLN A 375 -6.31 -9.05 24.60
C GLN A 375 -5.89 -8.78 26.05
N LEU A 376 -6.15 -9.74 26.92
CA LEU A 376 -5.79 -9.67 28.34
C LEU A 376 -4.28 -9.94 28.56
N ALA A 377 -3.66 -9.15 29.43
CA ALA A 377 -2.26 -9.30 29.81
C ALA A 377 -2.11 -10.31 30.97
N VAL A 378 -2.35 -11.59 30.69
CA VAL A 378 -2.42 -12.67 31.70
C VAL A 378 -1.07 -13.06 32.32
N THR A 379 0.05 -12.57 31.77
CA THR A 379 1.40 -12.77 32.32
C THR A 379 2.14 -11.44 32.48
N GLU A 380 3.06 -11.36 33.45
CA GLU A 380 3.94 -10.20 33.63
C GLU A 380 4.71 -9.85 32.35
N THR A 381 5.17 -10.87 31.61
CA THR A 381 5.85 -10.70 30.31
C THR A 381 4.94 -10.04 29.27
N SER A 382 3.65 -10.43 29.21
CA SER A 382 2.70 -9.84 28.28
C SER A 382 2.37 -8.38 28.63
N LEU A 383 2.19 -8.09 29.92
CA LEU A 383 1.96 -6.73 30.42
C LEU A 383 3.17 -5.83 30.10
N LYS A 384 4.38 -6.28 30.45
CA LYS A 384 5.62 -5.56 30.16
C LYS A 384 5.79 -5.29 28.67
N ARG A 385 5.48 -6.26 27.80
CA ARG A 385 5.54 -6.09 26.35
C ARG A 385 4.60 -4.98 25.87
N ILE A 386 3.36 -4.98 26.35
CA ILE A 386 2.34 -3.97 26.01
C ILE A 386 2.82 -2.59 26.46
N THR A 387 3.19 -2.44 27.73
CA THR A 387 3.64 -1.16 28.31
C THR A 387 4.86 -0.60 27.58
N GLU A 388 5.85 -1.44 27.25
CA GLU A 388 7.02 -1.00 26.49
C GLU A 388 6.66 -0.59 25.06
N ALA A 389 5.72 -1.28 24.41
CA ALA A 389 5.27 -0.93 23.07
C ALA A 389 4.62 0.47 23.05
N PHE A 390 3.70 0.76 23.97
CA PHE A 390 3.09 2.09 24.10
C PHE A 390 4.14 3.18 24.37
N LYS A 391 5.06 2.91 25.31
CA LYS A 391 6.10 3.87 25.69
C LYS A 391 7.11 4.16 24.58
N ARG A 392 7.54 3.15 23.84
CA ARG A 392 8.64 3.27 22.85
C ARG A 392 8.17 3.65 21.45
N VAL A 393 6.98 3.20 21.07
CA VAL A 393 6.45 3.37 19.71
C VAL A 393 5.45 4.52 19.67
N GLY A 394 4.70 4.76 20.75
CA GLY A 394 3.60 5.72 20.75
C GLY A 394 2.44 5.25 19.89
N LEU A 395 1.95 4.03 20.16
CA LEU A 395 0.88 3.39 19.40
C LEU A 395 -0.40 4.26 19.39
N PRO A 396 -0.98 4.58 18.21
CA PRO A 396 -2.21 5.36 18.12
C PRO A 396 -3.40 4.65 18.76
N GLU A 397 -4.28 5.40 19.44
CA GLU A 397 -5.45 4.82 20.13
C GLU A 397 -6.46 4.16 19.18
N ASN A 398 -6.57 4.65 17.94
CA ASN A 398 -7.41 4.05 16.91
C ASN A 398 -6.84 2.73 16.36
N PHE A 399 -5.56 2.43 16.64
CA PHE A 399 -4.92 1.16 16.35
C PHE A 399 -5.06 0.18 17.52
N VAL A 400 -4.66 0.62 18.71
CA VAL A 400 -4.68 -0.17 19.94
C VAL A 400 -4.72 0.75 21.15
N ARG A 401 -5.57 0.42 22.12
CA ARG A 401 -5.79 1.20 23.33
C ARG A 401 -5.53 0.35 24.57
N GLU A 402 -4.81 0.90 25.55
CA GLU A 402 -4.72 0.28 26.87
C GLU A 402 -6.10 0.28 27.57
N VAL A 403 -6.44 -0.83 28.20
CA VAL A 403 -7.66 -0.95 29.00
C VAL A 403 -7.33 -1.43 30.40
N THR A 404 -7.87 -0.72 31.39
CA THR A 404 -7.85 -1.16 32.79
C THR A 404 -8.63 -2.45 32.96
N GLN A 405 -8.43 -3.15 34.09
CA GLN A 405 -9.22 -4.33 34.44
C GLN A 405 -10.73 -4.06 34.34
N LYS A 406 -11.21 -2.98 34.97
CA LYS A 406 -12.64 -2.62 34.95
C LYS A 406 -13.16 -2.36 33.53
N GLN A 407 -12.40 -1.63 32.71
CA GLN A 407 -12.77 -1.41 31.31
C GLN A 407 -12.80 -2.70 30.51
N ALA A 408 -11.89 -3.64 30.76
CA ALA A 408 -11.91 -4.95 30.13
C ALA A 408 -13.12 -5.77 30.57
N GLU A 409 -13.52 -5.71 31.85
CA GLU A 409 -14.77 -6.34 32.34
C GLU A 409 -16.00 -5.77 31.63
N ASP A 410 -16.08 -4.45 31.53
CA ASP A 410 -17.19 -3.74 30.86
C ASP A 410 -17.27 -4.10 29.37
N LEU A 411 -16.12 -4.22 28.68
CA LEU A 411 -16.04 -4.56 27.26
C LEU A 411 -16.33 -6.04 26.97
N ILE A 412 -15.85 -6.95 27.81
CA ILE A 412 -16.02 -8.41 27.63
C ILE A 412 -17.40 -8.87 28.13
N GLY A 413 -17.99 -8.16 29.09
CA GLY A 413 -19.24 -8.54 29.75
C GLY A 413 -19.08 -9.68 30.77
N SER A 414 -17.85 -9.95 31.22
CA SER A 414 -17.56 -10.95 32.25
C SER A 414 -16.40 -10.50 33.15
N ARG A 415 -16.31 -11.07 34.35
CA ARG A 415 -15.25 -10.72 35.32
C ARG A 415 -13.88 -11.11 34.78
N VAL A 416 -12.92 -10.19 34.90
CA VAL A 416 -11.52 -10.42 34.56
C VAL A 416 -10.62 -9.86 35.66
N ASN A 417 -9.48 -10.51 35.89
CA ASN A 417 -8.58 -10.15 37.01
C ASN A 417 -7.35 -9.34 36.57
N VAL A 418 -7.25 -9.01 35.28
CA VAL A 418 -6.07 -8.35 34.69
C VAL A 418 -6.47 -7.26 33.71
N SER A 419 -5.59 -6.29 33.49
CA SER A 419 -5.69 -5.32 32.41
C SER A 419 -5.32 -5.92 31.06
N GLY A 420 -5.40 -5.13 30.00
CA GLY A 420 -5.03 -5.58 28.66
C GLY A 420 -5.03 -4.45 27.64
N VAL A 421 -5.28 -4.82 26.39
CA VAL A 421 -5.45 -3.88 25.28
C VAL A 421 -6.72 -4.19 24.50
N LEU A 422 -7.33 -3.15 23.94
CA LEU A 422 -8.39 -3.22 22.95
C LEU A 422 -7.79 -2.93 21.57
N PHE A 423 -8.05 -3.82 20.60
CA PHE A 423 -7.88 -3.57 19.17
C PHE A 423 -9.24 -3.17 18.59
N PRO A 424 -9.52 -1.89 18.31
CA PRO A 424 -10.85 -1.44 17.91
C PRO A 424 -11.35 -2.06 16.61
N GLN A 425 -10.45 -2.36 15.69
CA GLN A 425 -10.74 -3.01 14.40
C GLN A 425 -10.44 -4.52 14.42
N GLY A 426 -10.08 -5.07 15.58
CA GLY A 426 -9.92 -6.50 15.75
C GLY A 426 -11.27 -7.19 15.91
N GLY A 427 -11.26 -8.52 15.95
CA GLY A 427 -12.45 -9.30 16.25
C GLY A 427 -12.27 -10.75 15.85
N TRP A 428 -13.28 -11.33 15.22
CA TRP A 428 -13.24 -12.70 14.73
C TRP A 428 -13.82 -12.80 13.31
N LEU A 429 -13.28 -13.74 12.53
CA LEU A 429 -13.84 -14.11 11.22
C LEU A 429 -14.11 -15.61 11.20
N TYR A 430 -15.15 -16.02 10.48
CA TYR A 430 -15.41 -17.42 10.17
C TYR A 430 -14.58 -17.83 8.94
N PRO A 431 -13.45 -18.55 9.10
CA PRO A 431 -12.49 -18.75 8.02
C PRO A 431 -13.06 -19.51 6.82
N LYS A 432 -13.92 -20.51 7.03
CA LYS A 432 -14.55 -21.27 5.94
C LYS A 432 -15.40 -20.36 5.05
N ALA A 433 -16.20 -19.47 5.64
CA ALA A 433 -17.00 -18.51 4.88
C ALA A 433 -16.13 -17.48 4.14
N ILE A 434 -15.03 -17.03 4.74
CA ILE A 434 -14.04 -16.17 4.05
C ILE A 434 -13.43 -16.87 2.84
N ILE A 435 -13.02 -18.14 2.97
CA ILE A 435 -12.48 -18.92 1.85
C ILE A 435 -13.52 -19.09 0.74
N GLN A 436 -14.75 -19.43 1.10
CA GLN A 436 -15.86 -19.55 0.16
C GLN A 436 -16.12 -18.25 -0.60
N ARG A 437 -16.11 -17.11 0.10
CA ARG A 437 -16.24 -15.77 -0.49
C ARG A 437 -15.10 -15.44 -1.45
N CYS A 438 -13.86 -15.80 -1.09
CA CYS A 438 -12.71 -15.66 -1.99
C CYS A 438 -12.88 -16.46 -3.29
N LEU A 439 -13.45 -17.67 -3.21
CA LEU A 439 -13.67 -18.57 -4.35
C LEU A 439 -14.93 -18.22 -5.16
N ALA A 440 -15.76 -17.30 -4.70
CA ALA A 440 -16.99 -16.85 -5.38
C ALA A 440 -16.68 -15.87 -6.53
N ASN A 441 -15.89 -16.32 -7.51
CA ASN A 441 -15.60 -15.60 -8.75
C ASN A 441 -15.80 -16.56 -9.95
N ASP A 442 -16.18 -16.04 -11.11
CA ASP A 442 -16.43 -16.86 -12.29
C ASP A 442 -15.18 -17.38 -12.97
N ASN A 443 -14.04 -16.72 -12.75
CA ASN A 443 -12.74 -17.19 -13.23
C ASN A 443 -12.13 -18.26 -12.30
N ILE A 444 -12.84 -18.72 -11.26
CA ILE A 444 -12.34 -19.72 -10.31
C ILE A 444 -13.16 -21.02 -10.44
N GLU A 445 -12.46 -22.12 -10.68
CA GLU A 445 -12.99 -23.48 -10.62
C GLU A 445 -12.36 -24.24 -9.44
N LEU A 446 -13.17 -24.60 -8.45
CA LEU A 446 -12.76 -25.45 -7.33
C LEU A 446 -12.95 -26.93 -7.71
N VAL A 447 -11.89 -27.72 -7.57
CA VAL A 447 -11.92 -29.18 -7.75
C VAL A 447 -11.56 -29.85 -6.42
N THR A 448 -12.57 -30.42 -5.74
CA THR A 448 -12.40 -31.18 -4.51
C THR A 448 -12.05 -32.64 -4.79
N ASN A 449 -11.70 -33.40 -3.74
CA ASN A 449 -11.24 -34.78 -3.82
C ASN A 449 -10.03 -34.96 -4.77
N CYS A 450 -9.25 -33.89 -4.96
CA CYS A 450 -8.21 -33.77 -5.95
C CYS A 450 -6.84 -33.66 -5.28
N LYS A 451 -6.31 -34.79 -4.83
CA LYS A 451 -4.98 -34.84 -4.25
C LYS A 451 -3.92 -34.74 -5.34
N VAL A 452 -3.10 -33.69 -5.27
CA VAL A 452 -1.90 -33.52 -6.10
C VAL A 452 -0.86 -34.57 -5.70
N LEU A 453 -0.31 -35.26 -6.71
CA LEU A 453 0.71 -36.29 -6.54
C LEU A 453 2.09 -35.81 -7.00
N ASP A 454 2.14 -35.00 -8.04
CA ASP A 454 3.38 -34.51 -8.63
C ASP A 454 3.17 -33.18 -9.36
N ILE A 455 4.24 -32.39 -9.51
CA ILE A 455 4.26 -31.11 -10.22
C ILE A 455 5.48 -31.10 -11.14
N GLN A 456 5.23 -30.99 -12.45
CA GLN A 456 6.26 -31.06 -13.46
C GLN A 456 6.31 -29.76 -14.27
N GLN A 457 7.52 -29.22 -14.43
CA GLN A 457 7.75 -28.10 -15.33
C GLN A 457 7.87 -28.61 -16.76
N MET A 458 7.03 -28.09 -17.64
CA MET A 458 7.01 -28.41 -19.06
C MET A 458 7.58 -27.23 -19.83
N SER A 459 8.57 -27.48 -20.70
CA SER A 459 9.14 -26.47 -21.59
C SER A 459 8.88 -26.85 -23.03
N LYS A 460 8.19 -25.98 -23.77
CA LYS A 460 7.98 -26.13 -25.22
C LYS A 460 8.20 -24.77 -25.89
N ASN A 461 9.07 -24.71 -26.90
CA ASN A 461 9.38 -23.47 -27.64
C ASN A 461 9.76 -22.28 -26.74
N ASN A 462 10.56 -22.51 -25.69
CA ASN A 462 10.94 -21.51 -24.67
C ASN A 462 9.77 -20.93 -23.86
N GLN A 463 8.57 -21.50 -23.94
CA GLN A 463 7.48 -21.22 -23.03
C GLN A 463 7.47 -22.26 -21.91
N VAL A 464 7.54 -21.76 -20.68
CA VAL A 464 7.42 -22.55 -19.47
C VAL A 464 5.93 -22.68 -19.14
N SER A 465 5.51 -23.91 -18.87
CA SER A 465 4.19 -24.23 -18.32
C SER A 465 4.34 -25.28 -17.24
N TRP A 466 3.31 -25.47 -16.43
CA TRP A 466 3.28 -26.45 -15.35
C TRP A 466 2.23 -27.50 -15.62
N GLN A 467 2.58 -28.76 -15.35
CA GLN A 467 1.63 -29.87 -15.30
C GLN A 467 1.52 -30.38 -13.87
N VAL A 468 0.30 -30.39 -13.35
CA VAL A 468 -0.02 -30.93 -12.02
C VAL A 468 -0.70 -32.28 -12.19
N VAL A 469 -0.08 -33.32 -11.65
CA VAL A 469 -0.54 -34.71 -11.76
C VAL A 469 -1.40 -35.05 -10.56
N THR A 470 -2.57 -35.62 -10.82
CA THR A 470 -3.51 -36.09 -9.79
C THR A 470 -3.94 -37.52 -10.12
N LYS A 471 -4.68 -38.17 -9.22
CA LYS A 471 -5.21 -39.52 -9.51
C LYS A 471 -6.26 -39.52 -10.62
N GLN A 472 -7.03 -38.44 -10.74
CA GLN A 472 -8.18 -38.37 -11.64
C GLN A 472 -7.81 -37.87 -13.04
N LYS A 473 -7.04 -36.78 -13.10
CA LYS A 473 -6.58 -36.17 -14.36
C LYS A 473 -5.36 -35.27 -14.14
N ASN A 474 -4.68 -34.89 -15.22
CA ASN A 474 -3.63 -33.88 -15.18
C ASN A 474 -4.22 -32.50 -15.46
N PHE A 475 -3.69 -31.48 -14.79
CA PHE A 475 -4.02 -30.07 -15.02
C PHE A 475 -2.80 -29.37 -15.62
N SER A 476 -3.03 -28.37 -16.47
CA SER A 476 -1.97 -27.57 -17.06
C SER A 476 -2.26 -26.08 -16.93
N ALA A 477 -1.24 -25.32 -16.55
CA ALA A 477 -1.31 -23.88 -16.34
C ALA A 477 0.01 -23.20 -16.68
N ASP A 478 -0.04 -21.87 -16.81
CA ASP A 478 1.14 -21.04 -17.01
C ASP A 478 1.89 -20.82 -15.69
N VAL A 479 1.17 -20.86 -14.56
CA VAL A 479 1.68 -20.62 -13.20
C VAL A 479 1.11 -21.61 -12.19
#